data_AF-A0AAP3DCI6-F1
#
_entry.id   AF-A0AAP3DCI6-F1
#
_cell.length_a   1.000
_cell.length_b   1.000
_cell.length_c   1.000
_cell.angle_alpha   90.00
_cell.angle_beta   90.00
_cell.angle_gamma   90.00
#
_symmetry.space_group_name_H-M   'P 1'
#
loop_
_entity.id
_entity.type
_entity.pdbx_description
1 polymer ?
#
loop_
_entity_poly.entity_id
_entity_poly.type
_entity_poly.pdbx_seq_one_letter_code
_entity_poly.pdbx_strand_id
1 'polypeptide(L)'
;MNPYESNVLMKKYNVCPECGNDKIGGNPSQGTINIEDEVFTRSCKCGWKVIVDRRIKCRAYATFKLKGKTSGVYEVSIHGQGRKYLPVKELKELSGVKRVDHTSKIEEWLNSSEGRKWALEVKPARIP
;
A
#
# COMPACT_ATOMS: atom_id res chain seq x y z
N MET A 1 -6.86 -5.74 -3.08
CA MET A 1 -7.57 -4.84 -3.99
C MET A 1 -8.89 -5.52 -4.24
N ASN A 2 -10.00 -4.79 -4.25
CA ASN A 2 -11.28 -5.47 -4.49
C ASN A 2 -11.50 -5.78 -5.99
N PRO A 3 -12.39 -6.71 -6.36
CA PRO A 3 -12.64 -7.08 -7.76
C PRO A 3 -13.13 -5.93 -8.65
N TYR A 4 -13.80 -4.93 -8.08
CA TYR A 4 -14.27 -3.77 -8.84
C TYR A 4 -13.09 -2.86 -9.23
N GLU A 5 -12.22 -2.57 -8.27
CA GLU A 5 -11.01 -1.77 -8.47
C GLU A 5 -10.05 -2.40 -9.50
N SER A 6 -9.88 -3.73 -9.44
CA SER A 6 -9.06 -4.45 -10.40
C SER A 6 -9.64 -4.36 -11.81
N ASN A 7 -10.96 -4.48 -11.98
CA ASN A 7 -11.64 -4.30 -13.27
C ASN A 7 -11.45 -2.89 -13.84
N VAL A 8 -11.53 -1.85 -13.01
CA VAL A 8 -11.26 -0.47 -13.42
C VAL A 8 -9.83 -0.31 -13.95
N LEU A 9 -8.84 -0.89 -13.27
CA LEU A 9 -7.44 -0.86 -13.72
C LEU A 9 -7.22 -1.68 -15.00
N MET A 10 -7.85 -2.85 -15.11
CA MET A 10 -7.82 -3.65 -16.33
C MET A 10 -8.33 -2.86 -17.54
N LYS A 11 -9.46 -2.17 -17.41
CA LYS A 11 -10.01 -1.33 -18.48
C LYS A 11 -9.08 -0.16 -18.81
N LYS A 12 -8.56 0.53 -17.79
CA LYS A 12 -7.65 1.67 -17.97
C LYS A 12 -6.35 1.29 -18.67
N TYR A 13 -5.81 0.11 -18.36
CA TYR A 13 -4.50 -0.36 -18.84
C TYR A 13 -4.63 -1.53 -19.83
N ASN A 14 -5.78 -1.65 -20.49
CA ASN A 14 -6.04 -2.71 -21.46
C ASN A 14 -5.11 -2.56 -22.67
N VAL A 15 -4.99 -1.34 -23.18
CA VAL A 15 -4.18 -1.00 -24.35
C VAL A 15 -2.83 -0.43 -23.90
N CYS A 16 -1.74 -0.96 -24.46
CA CYS A 16 -0.40 -0.44 -24.24
C CYS A 16 -0.29 0.99 -24.82
N PRO A 17 0.11 2.00 -24.03
CA PRO A 17 0.24 3.37 -24.51
C PRO A 17 1.44 3.57 -25.45
N GLU A 18 2.43 2.65 -25.45
CA GLU A 18 3.64 2.77 -26.27
C GLU A 18 3.48 2.14 -27.66
N CYS A 19 2.87 0.96 -27.77
CA CYS A 19 2.75 0.23 -29.06
C CYS A 19 1.32 -0.14 -29.45
N GLY A 20 0.30 0.28 -28.69
CA GLY A 20 -1.11 0.01 -28.99
C GLY A 20 -1.55 -1.44 -28.79
N ASN A 21 -0.65 -2.34 -28.35
CA ASN A 21 -1.00 -3.75 -28.14
C ASN A 21 -1.92 -3.92 -26.92
N ASP A 22 -3.06 -4.58 -27.14
CA ASP A 22 -4.09 -4.89 -26.15
C ASP A 22 -4.05 -6.34 -25.66
N LYS A 23 -3.20 -7.18 -26.26
CA LYS A 23 -3.10 -8.61 -25.94
C LYS A 23 -2.24 -8.89 -24.70
N ILE A 24 -2.57 -9.98 -24.02
CA ILE A 24 -1.84 -10.58 -22.88
C ILE A 24 -1.49 -12.03 -23.24
N GLY A 25 -0.33 -12.53 -22.79
CA GLY A 25 0.06 -13.93 -22.95
C GLY A 25 0.39 -14.32 -24.40
N GLY A 26 0.22 -15.59 -24.73
CA GLY A 26 0.56 -16.15 -26.05
C GLY A 26 2.03 -16.53 -26.24
N ASN A 27 2.37 -17.00 -27.44
CA ASN A 27 3.74 -17.34 -27.85
C ASN A 27 4.03 -16.78 -29.26
N PRO A 28 4.95 -15.80 -29.42
CA PRO A 28 5.69 -15.12 -28.35
C PRO A 28 4.76 -14.30 -27.46
N SER A 29 5.14 -14.12 -26.19
CA SER A 29 4.33 -13.41 -25.20
C SER A 29 4.05 -11.96 -25.64
N GLN A 30 2.81 -11.53 -25.51
CA GLN A 30 2.36 -10.16 -25.78
C GLN A 30 2.42 -9.26 -24.53
N GLY A 31 2.75 -9.85 -23.37
CA GLY A 31 2.76 -9.16 -22.08
C GLY A 31 2.05 -9.96 -20.98
N THR A 32 2.03 -9.42 -19.76
CA THR A 32 1.40 -10.08 -18.60
C THR A 32 0.43 -9.16 -17.87
N ILE A 33 -0.47 -9.77 -17.10
CA ILE A 33 -1.31 -9.10 -16.11
C ILE A 33 -1.33 -9.94 -14.84
N ASN A 34 -0.88 -9.36 -13.74
CA ASN A 34 -0.81 -10.02 -12.43
C ASN A 34 -1.52 -9.15 -11.40
N ILE A 35 -2.42 -9.74 -10.63
CA ILE A 35 -3.18 -9.06 -9.58
C ILE A 35 -3.00 -9.86 -8.31
N GLU A 36 -2.15 -9.38 -7.43
CA GLU A 36 -1.77 -10.03 -6.18
C GLU A 36 -2.05 -9.08 -5.02
N ASP A 37 -2.94 -9.49 -4.11
CA ASP A 37 -3.42 -8.68 -2.99
C ASP A 37 -3.86 -7.27 -3.44
N GLU A 38 -3.14 -6.24 -3.00
CA GLU A 38 -3.35 -4.82 -3.27
C GLU A 38 -2.48 -4.29 -4.44
N VAL A 39 -1.82 -5.16 -5.20
CA VAL A 39 -0.88 -4.78 -6.27
C VAL A 39 -1.38 -5.27 -7.63
N PHE A 40 -1.56 -4.33 -8.54
CA PHE A 40 -1.84 -4.60 -9.95
C PHE A 40 -0.58 -4.35 -10.78
N THR A 41 -0.18 -5.34 -11.58
CA THR A 41 0.94 -5.21 -12.52
C THR A 41 0.47 -5.57 -13.92
N ARG A 42 0.77 -4.69 -14.89
CA ARG A 42 0.55 -4.92 -16.32
C ARG A 42 1.86 -4.65 -17.06
N SER A 43 2.26 -5.55 -17.96
CA SER A 43 3.49 -5.42 -18.76
C SER A 43 3.23 -5.72 -20.24
N CYS A 44 3.89 -5.06 -21.18
CA CYS A 44 3.75 -5.32 -22.61
C CYS A 44 5.08 -5.81 -23.21
N LYS A 45 5.00 -6.59 -24.30
CA LYS A 45 6.17 -7.07 -25.05
C LYS A 45 7.12 -5.97 -25.54
N CYS A 46 6.64 -4.73 -25.69
CA CYS A 46 7.45 -3.60 -26.13
C CYS A 46 8.32 -3.00 -25.03
N GLY A 47 8.16 -3.44 -23.77
CA GLY A 47 8.91 -2.94 -22.61
C GLY A 47 8.05 -2.16 -21.61
N TRP A 48 6.92 -1.59 -22.05
CA TRP A 48 6.02 -0.85 -21.16
C TRP A 48 5.57 -1.70 -19.95
N LYS A 49 5.62 -1.10 -18.75
CA LYS A 49 5.15 -1.72 -17.50
C LYS A 49 4.50 -0.68 -16.59
N VAL A 50 3.36 -1.02 -16.02
CA VAL A 50 2.69 -0.24 -14.97
C VAL A 50 2.48 -1.10 -13.74
N ILE A 51 2.78 -0.53 -12.57
CA ILE A 51 2.55 -1.13 -11.26
C ILE A 51 1.69 -0.15 -10.47
N VAL A 52 0.52 -0.60 -10.01
CA VAL A 52 -0.35 0.15 -9.12
C VAL A 52 -0.40 -0.57 -7.78
N ASP A 53 0.31 -0.03 -6.80
CA ASP A 53 0.34 -0.53 -5.42
C ASP A 53 -0.65 0.27 -4.55
N ARG A 54 -1.67 -0.42 -4.02
CA ARG A 54 -2.69 0.12 -3.10
C ARG A 54 -2.49 -0.34 -1.65
N ARG A 55 -1.34 -0.92 -1.33
CA ARG A 55 -0.97 -1.26 0.05
C ARG A 55 -0.88 0.01 0.89
N ILE A 56 -1.20 -0.10 2.17
CA ILE A 56 -0.94 0.98 3.13
C ILE A 56 0.57 1.13 3.24
N LYS A 57 1.06 2.36 3.05
CA LYS A 57 2.48 2.69 3.14
C LYS A 57 2.73 3.67 4.26
N CYS A 58 3.75 3.40 5.07
CA CYS A 58 4.30 4.36 6.00
C CYS A 58 5.12 5.39 5.21
N ARG A 59 4.80 6.67 5.38
CA ARG A 59 5.46 7.80 4.71
C ARG A 59 6.50 8.45 5.58
N ALA A 60 6.14 8.65 6.84
CA ALA A 60 7.00 9.27 7.82
C ALA A 60 6.61 8.79 9.22
N TYR A 61 7.49 9.01 10.17
CA TYR A 61 7.18 8.87 11.58
C TYR A 61 7.84 10.00 12.36
N ALA A 62 7.21 10.39 13.45
CA ALA A 62 7.74 11.35 14.38
C ALA A 62 7.54 10.81 15.78
N THR A 63 8.57 10.89 16.61
CA THR A 63 8.47 10.57 18.04
C THR A 63 8.94 11.76 18.86
N PHE A 64 8.24 12.06 19.93
CA PHE A 64 8.55 13.13 20.86
C PHE A 64 8.52 12.61 22.29
N LYS A 65 9.29 13.24 23.17
CA LYS A 65 9.27 12.95 24.61
C LYS A 65 8.42 14.00 25.32
N LEU A 66 7.39 13.55 26.02
CA LEU A 66 6.55 14.41 26.86
C LEU A 66 6.57 13.87 28.29
N LYS A 67 7.04 14.68 29.26
CA LYS A 67 7.11 14.30 30.68
C LYS A 67 7.78 12.93 30.91
N GLY A 68 8.89 12.67 30.22
CA GLY A 68 9.64 11.40 30.29
C GLY A 68 9.04 10.22 29.51
N LYS A 69 7.83 10.35 28.94
CA LYS A 69 7.20 9.31 28.12
C LYS A 69 7.44 9.58 26.63
N THR A 70 7.79 8.55 25.87
CA THR A 70 7.91 8.65 24.41
C THR A 70 6.54 8.44 23.78
N SER A 71 6.10 9.39 22.97
CA SER A 71 4.90 9.31 22.13
C SER A 71 5.29 9.60 20.68
N GLY A 72 4.37 9.42 19.75
CA GLY A 72 4.65 9.67 18.34
C GLY A 72 3.50 9.30 17.41
N VAL A 73 3.69 9.66 16.14
CA VAL A 73 2.76 9.34 15.06
C VAL A 73 3.50 8.70 13.88
N TYR A 74 2.83 7.80 13.19
CA TYR A 74 3.15 7.39 11.83
C TYR A 74 2.22 8.13 10.88
N GLU A 75 2.79 8.78 9.88
CA GLU A 75 2.04 9.20 8.70
C GLU A 75 1.94 8.01 7.76
N VAL A 76 0.73 7.56 7.47
CA VAL A 76 0.47 6.50 6.49
C VAL A 76 -0.35 7.02 5.32
N SER A 77 -0.14 6.42 4.16
CA SER A 77 -0.91 6.63 2.94
C SER A 77 -1.87 5.47 2.77
N ILE A 78 -3.16 5.75 2.79
CA ILE A 78 -4.24 4.77 2.60
C ILE A 78 -4.97 5.09 1.30
N HIS A 79 -5.02 4.13 0.37
CA HIS A 79 -5.75 4.30 -0.88
C HIS A 79 -7.24 4.61 -0.60
N GLY A 80 -7.77 5.65 -1.25
CA GLY A 80 -9.16 6.10 -1.06
C GLY A 80 -9.42 6.99 0.17
N GLN A 81 -8.49 7.07 1.13
CA GLN A 81 -8.63 7.94 2.32
C GLN A 81 -7.55 9.04 2.42
N GLY A 82 -6.48 8.96 1.61
CA GLY A 82 -5.39 9.93 1.64
C GLY A 82 -4.40 9.65 2.77
N ARG A 83 -3.89 10.71 3.40
CA ARG A 83 -2.92 10.62 4.51
C ARG A 83 -3.65 10.50 5.83
N LYS A 84 -3.18 9.59 6.70
CA LYS A 84 -3.71 9.39 8.05
C LYS A 84 -2.55 9.30 9.04
N TYR A 85 -2.73 9.88 10.23
CA TYR A 85 -1.76 9.78 11.31
C TYR A 85 -2.18 8.70 12.29
N LEU A 86 -1.33 7.70 12.50
CA LEU A 86 -1.56 6.56 13.39
C LEU A 86 -0.67 6.67 14.63
N PRO A 87 -1.18 6.35 15.84
CA PRO A 87 -0.40 6.45 17.07
C PRO A 87 0.74 5.40 17.10
N VAL A 88 1.98 5.84 17.34
CA VAL A 88 3.18 4.98 17.34
C VAL A 88 3.10 3.88 18.39
N LYS A 89 2.55 4.18 19.58
CA LYS A 89 2.52 3.24 20.70
C LYS A 89 1.63 2.04 20.39
N GLU A 90 0.36 2.29 20.05
CA GLU A 90 -0.61 1.25 19.70
C GLU A 90 -0.13 0.45 18.48
N LEU A 91 0.39 1.13 17.45
CA LEU A 91 0.83 0.45 16.23
C LEU A 91 2.01 -0.49 16.49
N LYS A 92 2.95 -0.12 17.37
CA LYS A 92 4.07 -1.00 17.77
C LYS A 92 3.62 -2.19 18.61
N GLU A 93 2.65 -1.98 19.49
CA GLU A 93 2.07 -3.05 20.31
C GLU A 93 1.36 -4.08 19.42
N LEU A 94 0.57 -3.62 18.44
CA LEU A 94 -0.16 -4.48 17.51
C LEU A 94 0.75 -5.21 16.51
N SER A 95 1.80 -4.54 16.01
CA SER A 95 2.74 -5.12 15.04
C SER A 95 3.91 -5.90 15.66
N GLY A 96 4.06 -5.89 17.00
CA GLY A 96 5.14 -6.59 17.70
C GLY A 96 6.56 -6.02 17.46
N VAL A 97 6.68 -4.78 17.00
CA VAL A 97 7.94 -4.17 16.56
C VAL A 97 8.76 -3.57 17.69
N LYS A 98 10.06 -3.93 17.77
CA LYS A 98 10.98 -3.42 18.81
C LYS A 98 11.97 -2.32 18.37
N ARG A 99 12.73 -2.41 17.26
CA ARG A 99 13.50 -1.23 16.75
C ARG A 99 14.22 -1.26 15.39
N VAL A 100 14.41 -2.38 14.68
CA VAL A 100 15.23 -2.37 13.43
C VAL A 100 14.39 -2.27 12.15
N ASP A 101 13.34 -3.07 12.00
CA ASP A 101 12.49 -3.08 10.78
C ASP A 101 11.12 -2.44 11.02
N HIS A 102 11.09 -1.29 11.71
CA HIS A 102 9.82 -0.80 12.21
C HIS A 102 8.81 -0.49 11.10
N THR A 103 9.27 0.08 9.99
CA THR A 103 8.39 0.43 8.86
C THR A 103 7.89 -0.81 8.14
N SER A 104 8.78 -1.75 7.80
CA SER A 104 8.43 -2.94 7.02
C SER A 104 7.47 -3.86 7.77
N LYS A 105 7.72 -4.13 9.06
CA LYS A 105 6.83 -4.97 9.88
C LYS A 105 5.50 -4.28 10.18
N ILE A 106 5.51 -2.95 10.33
CA ILE A 106 4.28 -2.18 10.45
C ILE A 106 3.49 -2.23 9.15
N GLU A 107 4.13 -2.05 7.99
CA GLU A 107 3.45 -2.17 6.70
C GLU A 107 2.92 -3.58 6.45
N GLU A 108 3.67 -4.62 6.80
CA GLU A 108 3.22 -6.01 6.74
C GLU A 108 1.95 -6.20 7.57
N TRP A 109 1.97 -5.75 8.83
CA TRP A 109 0.80 -5.83 9.70
C TRP A 109 -0.37 -4.97 9.18
N LEU A 110 -0.12 -3.72 8.76
CA LEU A 110 -1.15 -2.81 8.20
C LEU A 110 -1.80 -3.37 6.92
N ASN A 111 -1.11 -4.24 6.20
CA ASN A 111 -1.63 -4.89 4.99
C ASN A 111 -2.20 -6.30 5.24
N SER A 112 -2.17 -6.78 6.49
CA SER A 112 -3.00 -7.92 6.91
C SER A 112 -4.48 -7.53 6.97
N SER A 113 -5.38 -8.51 6.97
CA SER A 113 -6.83 -8.29 7.10
C SER A 113 -7.19 -7.49 8.36
N GLU A 114 -6.56 -7.83 9.49
CA GLU A 114 -6.81 -7.18 10.78
C GLU A 114 -6.23 -5.76 10.83
N GLY A 115 -4.96 -5.61 10.45
CA GLY A 115 -4.30 -4.31 10.50
C GLY A 115 -4.90 -3.30 9.52
N ARG A 116 -5.37 -3.75 8.35
CA ARG A 116 -6.07 -2.88 7.39
C ARG A 116 -7.40 -2.40 7.96
N LYS A 117 -8.20 -3.28 8.55
CA LYS A 117 -9.46 -2.91 9.21
C LYS A 117 -9.20 -1.90 10.33
N TRP A 118 -8.25 -2.19 11.21
CA TRP A 118 -7.87 -1.29 12.31
C TRP A 118 -7.42 0.08 11.78
N ALA A 119 -6.57 0.12 10.75
CA ALA A 119 -6.07 1.35 10.17
C ALA A 119 -7.17 2.23 9.56
N LEU A 120 -8.25 1.64 9.05
CA LEU A 120 -9.41 2.37 8.52
C LEU A 120 -10.27 2.93 9.66
N GLU A 121 -10.48 2.17 10.73
CA GLU A 121 -11.43 2.49 11.81
C GLU A 121 -10.82 3.37 12.93
N VAL A 122 -9.51 3.25 13.21
CA VAL A 122 -8.87 3.94 14.33
C VAL A 122 -8.96 5.46 14.18
N LYS A 123 -9.20 6.18 15.29
CA LYS A 123 -9.20 7.64 15.27
C LYS A 123 -7.79 8.15 14.92
N PRO A 124 -7.65 9.09 13.98
CA PRO A 124 -6.35 9.67 13.66
C PRO A 124 -5.71 10.27 14.92
N ALA A 125 -4.41 10.00 15.10
CA ALA A 125 -3.62 10.65 16.11
C ALA A 125 -3.46 12.14 15.78
N ARG A 126 -3.44 12.99 16.81
CA ARG A 126 -3.12 14.41 16.65
C ARG A 126 -1.61 14.58 16.70
N ILE A 127 -1.09 15.38 15.77
CA ILE A 127 0.26 15.90 15.87
C ILE A 127 0.23 16.94 17.01
N PRO A 128 1.16 16.87 17.99
CA PRO A 128 1.28 17.88 19.04
C PRO A 128 1.48 19.29 18.50
#